data_AF-A0A1M6UJV1-F1
#
_entry.id   AF-A0A1M6UJV1-F1
#
_cell.length_a   1.000
_cell.length_b   1.000
_cell.length_c   1.000
_cell.angle_alpha   90.00
_cell.angle_beta   90.00
_cell.angle_gamma   90.00
#
_symmetry.space_group_name_H-M   'P 1'
#
loop_
_entity.id
_entity.type
_entity.pdbx_description
1 polymer ?
#
loop_
_entity_poly.entity_id
_entity_poly.type
_entity_poly.pdbx_seq_one_letter_code
_entity_poly.pdbx_strand_id
1 'polypeptide(L)'
;MISYICHGLSGMNRKQWEGQIHLIHTKPPYEAEVIAEGSTFHLLFGPHAYGNYICIPNWNVGSELAALTDQFWNTERLIQYSGLSKTDACSVASALTELSKYIQ
;
A
#
# COMPACT_ATOMS: atom_id res chain seq x y z
N MET A 1 -14.67 1.30 8.17
CA MET A 1 -13.62 1.80 7.27
C MET A 1 -12.67 2.65 8.08
N ILE A 2 -11.37 2.53 7.81
CA ILE A 2 -10.31 3.31 8.45
C ILE A 2 -9.92 4.42 7.48
N SER A 3 -9.97 5.68 7.92
CA SER A 3 -9.45 6.81 7.14
C SER A 3 -7.96 6.96 7.36
N TYR A 4 -7.22 7.31 6.31
CA TYR A 4 -5.79 7.55 6.39
C TYR A 4 -5.37 8.70 5.48
N ILE A 5 -4.20 9.29 5.78
CA ILE A 5 -3.60 10.33 4.95
C ILE A 5 -2.51 9.70 4.10
N CYS A 6 -2.64 9.86 2.79
CA CYS A 6 -1.59 9.54 1.84
C CYS A 6 -0.59 10.69 1.79
N HIS A 7 0.70 10.36 1.77
CA HIS A 7 1.77 11.35 1.63
C HIS A 7 2.46 11.19 0.28
N GLY A 8 2.37 12.24 -0.54
CA GLY A 8 3.04 12.31 -1.83
C GLY A 8 4.55 12.52 -1.72
N LEU A 9 5.29 12.10 -2.73
CA LEU A 9 6.74 12.28 -2.80
C LEU A 9 7.14 13.76 -2.91
N SER A 10 8.39 14.04 -2.55
CA SER A 10 9.01 15.33 -2.86
C SER A 10 8.94 15.61 -4.37
N GLY A 11 8.62 16.86 -4.74
CA GLY A 11 8.41 17.26 -6.14
C GLY A 11 7.02 16.98 -6.73
N MET A 12 6.14 16.22 -6.06
CA MET A 12 4.73 16.13 -6.50
C MET A 12 3.97 17.43 -6.18
N ASN A 13 3.06 17.83 -7.07
CA ASN A 13 2.20 19.01 -6.90
C ASN A 13 1.29 18.85 -5.67
N ARG A 14 0.64 17.68 -5.56
CA ARG A 14 -0.18 17.35 -4.41
C ARG A 14 0.68 16.67 -3.34
N LYS A 15 0.68 17.23 -2.14
CA LYS A 15 1.46 16.72 -1.01
C LYS A 15 0.74 15.67 -0.18
N GLN A 16 -0.58 15.81 -0.05
CA GLN A 16 -1.40 14.92 0.76
C GLN A 16 -2.79 14.77 0.17
N TRP A 17 -3.40 13.61 0.42
CA TRP A 17 -4.79 13.32 0.10
C TRP A 17 -5.35 12.27 1.06
N GLU A 18 -6.67 12.18 1.12
CA GLU A 18 -7.36 11.21 1.96
C GLU A 18 -7.54 9.89 1.21
N GLY A 19 -7.46 8.80 1.94
CA GLY A 19 -7.85 7.48 1.47
C GLY A 19 -8.66 6.74 2.52
N GLN A 20 -9.24 5.63 2.10
CA GLN A 20 -10.05 4.75 2.95
C GLN A 20 -9.55 3.31 2.83
N ILE A 21 -9.55 2.61 3.96
CA ILE A 21 -9.17 1.21 4.07
C ILE A 21 -10.37 0.42 4.60
N HIS A 22 -10.70 -0.66 3.92
CA HIS A 22 -11.56 -1.72 4.43
C HIS A 22 -10.70 -2.94 4.73
N LEU A 23 -10.43 -3.19 6.01
CA LEU A 23 -9.65 -4.34 6.46
C LEU A 23 -10.55 -5.58 6.45
N ILE A 24 -10.16 -6.59 5.66
CA ILE A 24 -10.94 -7.82 5.42
C ILE A 24 -10.41 -8.95 6.30
N HIS A 25 -9.08 -9.17 6.29
CA HIS A 25 -8.45 -10.25 7.05
C HIS A 25 -7.22 -9.75 7.82
N THR A 26 -7.18 -10.07 9.12
CA THR A 26 -6.17 -9.56 10.07
C THR A 26 -5.07 -10.57 10.42
N LYS A 27 -5.06 -11.74 9.75
CA LYS A 27 -3.99 -12.74 9.88
C LYS A 27 -3.31 -12.96 8.53
N PRO A 28 -2.01 -13.30 8.48
CA PRO A 28 -1.32 -13.58 7.24
C PRO A 28 -1.97 -14.72 6.40
N PRO A 29 -2.12 -14.55 5.08
CA PRO A 29 -1.96 -13.28 4.37
C PRO A 29 -3.07 -12.31 4.74
N TYR A 30 -2.67 -11.10 5.12
CA TYR A 30 -3.58 -10.01 5.43
C TYR A 30 -4.28 -9.58 4.14
N GLU A 31 -5.52 -9.14 4.27
CA GLU A 31 -6.35 -8.75 3.14
C GLU A 31 -7.05 -7.43 3.44
N ALA A 32 -6.98 -6.49 2.51
CA ALA A 32 -7.65 -5.20 2.64
C ALA A 32 -8.02 -4.63 1.26
N GLU A 33 -9.08 -3.83 1.23
CA GLU A 33 -9.37 -2.95 0.10
C GLU A 33 -8.96 -1.52 0.46
N VAL A 34 -8.29 -0.86 -0.47
CA VAL A 34 -7.83 0.52 -0.32
C VAL A 34 -8.43 1.36 -1.43
N ILE A 35 -9.02 2.50 -1.08
CA ILE A 35 -9.56 3.47 -2.03
C ILE A 35 -8.83 4.79 -1.83
N ALA A 36 -8.22 5.32 -2.89
CA ALA A 36 -7.52 6.59 -2.86
C ALA A 36 -7.46 7.19 -4.27
N GLU A 37 -7.71 8.50 -4.39
CA GLU A 37 -7.59 9.26 -5.66
C GLU A 37 -8.36 8.65 -6.85
N GLY A 38 -9.51 8.02 -6.59
CA GLY A 38 -10.32 7.37 -7.63
C GLY A 38 -9.85 5.98 -8.03
N SER A 39 -8.73 5.50 -7.48
CA SER A 39 -8.24 4.13 -7.61
C SER A 39 -8.76 3.24 -6.48
N THR A 40 -8.96 1.95 -6.78
CA THR A 40 -9.28 0.91 -5.80
C THR A 40 -8.25 -0.21 -5.90
N PHE A 41 -7.69 -0.63 -4.77
CA PHE A 41 -6.65 -1.66 -4.69
C PHE A 41 -7.12 -2.79 -3.77
N HIS A 42 -7.16 -4.01 -4.29
CA HIS A 42 -7.39 -5.20 -3.48
C HIS A 42 -6.03 -5.75 -3.06
N LEU A 43 -5.66 -5.55 -1.80
CA LEU A 43 -4.35 -5.90 -1.27
C LEU A 43 -4.38 -7.27 -0.60
N LEU A 44 -3.45 -8.14 -0.99
CA LEU A 44 -3.07 -9.35 -0.28
C LEU A 44 -1.60 -9.21 0.08
N PHE A 45 -1.27 -9.22 1.37
CA PHE A 45 0.11 -8.92 1.81
C PHE A 45 0.47 -9.65 3.09
N GLY A 46 1.76 -9.71 3.40
CA GLY A 46 2.23 -10.29 4.65
C GLY A 46 3.64 -10.84 4.56
N PRO A 47 4.10 -11.53 5.63
CA PRO A 47 5.41 -12.13 5.67
C PRO A 47 5.49 -13.41 4.81
N HIS A 48 6.68 -13.67 4.30
CA HIS A 48 7.12 -14.94 3.74
C HIS A 48 8.53 -15.27 4.26
N ALA A 49 9.11 -16.40 3.85
CA ALA A 49 10.37 -16.90 4.40
C ALA A 49 11.57 -15.93 4.23
N TYR A 50 11.50 -14.99 3.28
CA TYR A 50 12.61 -14.07 2.96
C TYR A 50 12.26 -12.58 3.10
N GLY A 51 11.09 -12.22 3.63
CA GLY A 51 10.68 -10.82 3.73
C GLY A 51 9.17 -10.64 3.79
N ASN A 52 8.69 -9.50 3.30
CA ASN A 52 7.27 -9.23 3.14
C ASN A 52 6.93 -9.15 1.65
N TYR A 53 5.68 -9.42 1.31
CA TYR A 53 5.19 -9.29 -0.06
C TYR A 53 3.86 -8.55 -0.11
N ILE A 54 3.52 -8.10 -1.31
CA ILE A 54 2.20 -7.61 -1.67
C ILE A 54 1.80 -8.13 -3.05
N CYS A 55 0.53 -8.50 -3.16
CA CYS A 55 -0.18 -8.72 -4.40
C CYS A 55 -1.35 -7.74 -4.48
N ILE A 56 -1.54 -7.14 -5.65
CA ILE A 56 -2.70 -6.31 -5.99
C ILE A 56 -3.35 -6.91 -7.23
N PRO A 57 -4.19 -7.96 -7.10
CA PRO A 57 -4.64 -8.76 -8.23
C PRO A 57 -5.40 -7.94 -9.27
N ASN A 58 -6.23 -7.00 -8.83
CA ASN A 58 -7.02 -6.15 -9.73
C ASN A 58 -6.17 -5.12 -10.52
N TRP A 59 -4.87 -5.01 -10.21
CA TRP A 59 -3.89 -4.21 -10.95
C TRP A 59 -2.79 -5.07 -11.61
N ASN A 60 -2.88 -6.40 -11.51
CA ASN A 60 -1.85 -7.33 -11.98
C ASN A 60 -0.45 -7.03 -11.39
N VAL A 61 -0.39 -6.72 -10.09
CA VAL A 61 0.84 -6.39 -9.36
C VAL A 61 1.21 -7.50 -8.38
N GLY A 62 2.48 -7.88 -8.37
CA GLY A 62 3.11 -8.64 -7.29
C GLY A 62 4.51 -8.07 -7.03
N SER A 63 4.85 -7.79 -5.77
CA SER A 63 6.17 -7.27 -5.39
C SER A 63 6.57 -7.67 -3.98
N GLU A 64 7.88 -7.74 -3.78
CA GLU A 64 8.49 -7.67 -2.44
C GLU A 64 8.19 -6.33 -1.77
N LEU A 65 8.16 -6.35 -0.44
CA LEU A 65 8.05 -5.20 0.45
C LEU A 65 9.18 -5.22 1.50
N ALA A 66 9.56 -4.03 1.97
CA ALA A 66 10.33 -3.88 3.20
C ALA A 66 9.40 -4.03 4.42
N ALA A 67 9.75 -3.44 5.56
CA ALA A 67 8.78 -3.28 6.64
C ALA A 67 7.55 -2.49 6.13
N LEU A 68 6.35 -2.81 6.62
CA LEU A 68 5.12 -2.13 6.17
C LEU A 68 5.17 -0.61 6.39
N THR A 69 5.88 -0.18 7.44
CA THR A 69 6.10 1.22 7.82
C THR A 69 7.19 1.92 7.01
N ASP A 70 7.97 1.20 6.19
CA ASP A 70 9.01 1.78 5.33
C ASP A 70 8.37 2.35 4.06
N GLN A 71 7.80 3.54 4.21
CA GLN A 71 7.09 4.20 3.14
C GLN A 71 8.00 4.57 1.96
N PHE A 72 9.25 4.92 2.21
CA PHE A 72 10.19 5.31 1.16
C PHE A 72 10.50 4.12 0.26
N TRP A 73 10.97 3.02 0.85
CA TRP A 73 11.34 1.82 0.09
C TRP A 73 10.15 1.21 -0.63
N ASN A 74 9.01 1.08 0.05
CA ASN A 74 7.79 0.49 -0.53
C ASN A 74 7.25 1.32 -1.69
N THR A 75 7.29 2.67 -1.59
CA THR A 75 6.86 3.55 -2.68
C THR A 75 7.77 3.41 -3.89
N GLU A 76 9.10 3.47 -3.71
CA GLU A 76 10.05 3.33 -4.82
C GLU A 76 9.94 1.97 -5.51
N ARG A 77 9.81 0.89 -4.72
CA ARG A 77 9.66 -0.47 -5.23
C ARG A 77 8.40 -0.61 -6.09
N LEU A 78 7.27 -0.10 -5.61
CA LEU A 78 6.02 -0.12 -6.36
C LEU A 78 6.15 0.71 -7.65
N ILE A 79 6.69 1.93 -7.61
CA ILE A 79 6.87 2.76 -8.81
C ILE A 79 7.72 2.03 -9.87
N GLN A 80 8.81 1.39 -9.46
CA GLN A 80 9.77 0.81 -10.41
C GLN A 80 9.28 -0.49 -11.04
N TYR A 81 8.56 -1.34 -10.30
CA TYR A 81 8.33 -2.73 -10.71
C TYR A 81 6.86 -3.13 -10.86
N SER A 82 5.90 -2.25 -10.53
CA SER A 82 4.46 -2.58 -10.59
C SER A 82 3.68 -1.87 -11.69
N GLY A 83 4.27 -0.88 -12.37
CA GLY A 83 3.55 -0.04 -13.34
C GLY A 83 2.53 0.93 -12.72
N LEU A 84 2.42 0.98 -11.38
CA LEU A 84 1.61 1.97 -10.68
C LEU A 84 2.14 3.39 -10.91
N SER A 85 1.22 4.35 -10.96
CA SER A 85 1.59 5.76 -10.95
C SER A 85 2.23 6.14 -9.61
N LYS A 86 2.95 7.26 -9.55
CA LYS A 86 3.51 7.78 -8.30
C LYS A 86 2.42 8.00 -7.24
N THR A 87 1.26 8.49 -7.64
CA THR A 87 0.11 8.73 -6.75
C THR A 87 -0.43 7.42 -6.19
N ASP A 88 -0.61 6.41 -7.04
CA ASP A 88 -1.12 5.10 -6.61
C ASP A 88 -0.13 4.38 -5.69
N ALA A 89 1.17 4.41 -6.04
CA ALA A 89 2.22 3.82 -5.22
C ALA A 89 2.32 4.49 -3.83
N CYS A 90 2.25 5.83 -3.77
CA CYS A 90 2.18 6.56 -2.50
C CYS A 90 0.94 6.16 -1.69
N SER A 91 -0.21 6.01 -2.36
CA SER A 91 -1.47 5.65 -1.70
C SER A 91 -1.40 4.28 -1.06
N VAL A 92 -0.86 3.29 -1.77
CA VAL A 92 -0.66 1.93 -1.26
C VAL A 92 0.36 1.92 -0.13
N ALA A 93 1.52 2.58 -0.30
CA ALA A 93 2.56 2.61 0.73
C ALA A 93 2.08 3.30 2.03
N SER A 94 1.34 4.41 1.93
CA SER A 94 0.72 5.05 3.09
C SER A 94 -0.34 4.14 3.75
N ALA A 95 -1.11 3.38 2.97
CA ALA A 95 -2.08 2.43 3.50
C ALA A 95 -1.40 1.29 4.26
N LEU A 96 -0.27 0.76 3.77
CA LEU A 96 0.49 -0.28 4.47
C LEU A 96 0.99 0.20 5.85
N THR A 97 1.47 1.44 5.94
CA THR A 97 1.86 2.06 7.22
C THR A 97 0.67 2.22 8.18
N GLU A 98 -0.52 2.55 7.67
CA GLU A 98 -1.71 2.63 8.52
C GLU A 98 -2.18 1.24 8.96
N LEU A 99 -2.21 0.27 8.04
CA LEU A 99 -2.60 -1.11 8.28
C LEU A 99 -1.72 -1.78 9.35
N SER A 100 -0.43 -1.45 9.43
CA SER A 100 0.49 -1.99 10.44
C SER A 100 0.08 -1.68 11.88
N LYS A 101 -0.87 -0.77 12.11
CA LYS A 101 -1.42 -0.46 13.45
C LYS A 101 -2.54 -1.41 13.88
N TYR A 102 -3.14 -2.14 12.93
CA TYR A 102 -4.32 -2.99 13.15
C TYR A 102 -4.03 -4.48 12.99
N ILE A 103 -2.81 -4.82 12.55
CA ILE A 103 -2.36 -6.20 12.33
C ILE A 103 -1.09 -6.46 13.16
N GLN A 104 -1.00 -7.69 13.69
CA GLN A 104 0.13 -8.16 14.52
C GLN A 104 1.16 -8.90 13.68
#